data_AF-A0A525JJH7-F1
#
_entry.id   AF-A0A525JJH7-F1
#
_cell.length_a   1.000
_cell.length_b   1.000
_cell.length_c   1.000
_cell.angle_alpha   90.00
_cell.angle_beta   90.00
_cell.angle_gamma   90.00
#
_symmetry.space_group_name_H-M   'P 1'
#
loop_
_entity.id
_entity.type
_entity.pdbx_description
1 polymer ?
#
loop_
_entity_poly.entity_id
_entity_poly.type
_entity_poly.pdbx_seq_one_letter_code
_entity_poly.pdbx_strand_id
1 'polypeptide(L)'
;MFAGQGKDLGLSFRDIEAMAEAIDLAALSAGPFSPPPAQFPLPQATWHAILRSRRLRVFDWVIDAGFRLLNLLPRSNEHFLALAEHSDLQNKYAVARKLWPSTRENLEDFEGWLNAVAETEILLVELREPWPPANSPESVSDIVVPSAGVRLVQIDPSTLDLHHSIPEFSLPARLAAAELSSLRLRFPERSPVSQDALFVPGSGDEPEGFLVQIEGVLVSAVSAMMHQDMTVAQLRDRIGSDVLANLIQMGALSRWIS
;
A
#
# COMPACT_ATOMS: atom_id res chain seq x y z
N MET A 1 -55.95 -2.12 16.91
CA MET A 1 -55.60 -3.08 15.86
C MET A 1 -55.21 -2.27 14.63
N PHE A 2 -53.95 -1.84 14.55
CA PHE A 2 -53.41 -1.15 13.36
C PHE A 2 -52.46 -2.13 12.69
N ALA A 3 -52.98 -2.84 11.68
CA ALA A 3 -52.15 -3.53 10.71
C ALA A 3 -51.44 -2.46 9.89
N GLY A 4 -50.24 -2.07 10.32
CA GLY A 4 -49.34 -1.27 9.51
C GLY A 4 -48.95 -2.12 8.31
N GLN A 5 -49.42 -1.71 7.13
CA GLN A 5 -48.95 -2.22 5.84
C GLN A 5 -47.43 -2.05 5.79
N GLY A 6 -46.69 -3.15 6.02
CA GLY A 6 -45.34 -3.27 5.49
C GLY A 6 -45.47 -3.20 3.98
N LYS A 7 -45.19 -2.03 3.40
CA LYS A 7 -44.85 -1.97 1.98
C LYS A 7 -43.65 -2.88 1.82
N ASP A 8 -43.85 -3.99 1.11
CA ASP A 8 -42.77 -4.72 0.48
C ASP A 8 -41.86 -3.68 -0.17
N LEU A 9 -40.67 -3.48 0.37
CA LEU A 9 -39.57 -2.87 -0.34
C LEU A 9 -39.18 -3.89 -1.41
N GLY A 10 -39.98 -3.97 -2.47
CA GLY A 10 -39.79 -4.85 -3.63
C GLY A 10 -38.59 -4.40 -4.47
N LEU A 11 -37.45 -4.18 -3.82
CA LEU A 11 -36.16 -4.05 -4.48
C LEU A 11 -35.79 -5.45 -4.95
N SER A 12 -35.70 -5.61 -6.26
CA SER A 12 -35.13 -6.82 -6.80
C SER A 12 -33.66 -6.89 -6.37
N PHE A 13 -33.10 -8.10 -6.31
CA PHE A 13 -31.66 -8.28 -6.04
C PHE A 13 -30.79 -7.41 -6.97
N ARG A 14 -31.21 -7.27 -8.24
CA ARG A 14 -30.57 -6.41 -9.24
C ARG A 14 -30.58 -4.92 -8.86
N ASP A 15 -31.63 -4.43 -8.21
CA ASP A 15 -31.70 -3.04 -7.75
C ASP A 15 -30.75 -2.78 -6.58
N ILE A 16 -30.54 -3.78 -5.72
CA ILE A 16 -29.57 -3.72 -4.63
C ILE A 16 -28.13 -3.71 -5.19
N GLU A 17 -27.84 -4.57 -6.16
CA GLU A 17 -26.53 -4.60 -6.84
C GLU A 17 -26.23 -3.29 -7.56
N ALA A 18 -27.20 -2.75 -8.32
CA ALA A 18 -27.03 -1.48 -9.02
C ALA A 18 -26.83 -0.30 -8.04
N MET A 19 -27.51 -0.31 -6.89
CA MET A 19 -27.29 0.70 -5.85
C MET A 19 -25.91 0.56 -5.20
N ALA A 20 -25.44 -0.67 -4.95
CA ALA A 20 -24.10 -0.90 -4.43
C ALA A 20 -23.01 -0.42 -5.41
N GLU A 21 -23.14 -0.75 -6.70
CA GLU A 21 -22.23 -0.29 -7.75
C GLU A 21 -22.22 1.24 -7.87
N ALA A 22 -23.38 1.89 -7.84
CA ALA A 22 -23.48 3.35 -7.87
C ALA A 22 -22.81 4.00 -6.65
N ILE A 23 -22.93 3.39 -5.46
CA ILE A 23 -22.25 3.84 -4.24
C ILE A 23 -20.74 3.70 -4.39
N ASP A 24 -20.25 2.54 -4.84
CA ASP A 24 -18.82 2.28 -4.97
C ASP A 24 -18.19 3.21 -6.02
N LEU A 25 -18.84 3.36 -7.18
CA LEU A 25 -18.40 4.30 -8.21
C LEU A 25 -18.32 5.73 -7.67
N ALA A 26 -19.40 6.22 -7.04
CA ALA A 26 -19.43 7.59 -6.53
C ALA A 26 -18.47 7.82 -5.35
N ALA A 27 -18.25 6.82 -4.50
CA ALA A 27 -17.35 6.93 -3.35
C ALA A 27 -15.87 6.90 -3.78
N LEU A 28 -15.52 6.06 -4.76
CA LEU A 28 -14.16 5.86 -5.21
C LEU A 28 -13.69 6.88 -6.26
N SER A 29 -14.60 7.56 -6.93
CA SER A 29 -14.26 8.63 -7.87
C SER A 29 -13.80 9.91 -7.17
N ALA A 30 -12.86 10.60 -7.81
CA ALA A 30 -12.46 11.96 -7.44
C ALA A 30 -13.64 12.94 -7.52
N GLY A 31 -13.66 13.89 -6.59
CA GLY A 31 -14.62 15.00 -6.59
C GLY A 31 -15.42 15.13 -5.29
N PRO A 32 -16.19 16.22 -5.15
CA PRO A 32 -17.14 16.36 -4.06
C PRO A 32 -18.22 15.27 -4.15
N PHE A 33 -18.96 15.05 -3.07
CA PHE A 33 -20.05 14.08 -3.08
C PHE A 33 -21.10 14.44 -4.13
N SER A 34 -21.34 13.48 -5.03
CA SER A 34 -22.37 13.57 -6.06
C SER A 34 -23.77 13.61 -5.44
N PRO A 35 -24.79 14.13 -6.14
CA PRO A 35 -26.18 13.94 -5.73
C PRO A 35 -26.59 12.45 -5.85
N PRO A 36 -27.61 12.00 -5.08
CA PRO A 36 -28.11 10.64 -5.18
C PRO A 36 -28.65 10.34 -6.59
N PRO A 37 -28.46 9.10 -7.11
CA PRO A 37 -29.04 8.70 -8.39
C PRO A 37 -30.56 8.83 -8.39
N ALA A 38 -31.16 9.26 -9.50
CA ALA A 38 -32.61 9.43 -9.61
C ALA A 38 -33.41 8.13 -9.39
N GLN A 39 -32.77 6.98 -9.68
CA GLN A 39 -33.34 5.64 -9.49
C GLN A 39 -33.44 5.26 -8.00
N PHE A 40 -32.61 5.88 -7.15
CA PHE A 40 -32.52 5.62 -5.71
C PHE A 40 -32.63 6.94 -4.92
N PRO A 41 -33.84 7.52 -4.81
CA PRO A 41 -34.02 8.84 -4.23
C PRO A 41 -33.85 8.78 -2.71
N LEU A 42 -32.60 8.94 -2.25
CA LEU A 42 -32.25 9.12 -0.85
C LEU A 42 -32.19 10.62 -0.51
N PRO A 43 -32.46 11.01 0.75
CA PRO A 43 -32.12 12.35 1.21
C PRO A 43 -30.62 12.62 0.99
N GLN A 44 -30.29 13.82 0.50
CA GLN A 44 -28.89 14.17 0.18
C GLN A 44 -27.94 13.96 1.36
N ALA A 45 -28.36 14.32 2.57
CA ALA A 45 -27.58 14.08 3.79
C ALA A 45 -27.27 12.60 4.02
N THR A 46 -28.25 11.71 3.77
CA THR A 46 -28.09 10.26 3.90
C THR A 46 -27.15 9.71 2.82
N TRP A 47 -27.30 10.16 1.58
CA TRP A 47 -26.41 9.79 0.48
C TRP A 47 -24.96 10.20 0.76
N HIS A 48 -24.72 11.46 1.14
CA HIS A 48 -23.39 11.95 1.49
C HIS A 48 -22.79 11.19 2.68
N ALA A 49 -23.60 10.84 3.69
CA ALA A 49 -23.13 10.04 4.82
C ALA A 49 -22.69 8.63 4.39
N ILE A 50 -23.41 7.99 3.46
CA ILE A 50 -23.03 6.70 2.87
C ILE A 50 -21.72 6.83 2.11
N LEU A 51 -21.58 7.82 1.22
CA LEU A 51 -20.35 8.02 0.45
C LEU A 51 -19.15 8.32 1.36
N ARG A 52 -19.34 9.17 2.39
CA ARG A 52 -18.30 9.44 3.39
C ARG A 52 -17.88 8.18 4.13
N SER A 53 -18.84 7.37 4.57
CA SER A 53 -18.56 6.10 5.26
C SER A 53 -17.79 5.14 4.36
N ARG A 54 -18.14 5.05 3.07
CA ARG A 54 -17.44 4.22 2.09
C ARG A 54 -16.02 4.70 1.83
N ARG A 55 -15.81 6.02 1.69
CA ARG A 55 -14.46 6.60 1.60
C ARG A 55 -13.64 6.26 2.84
N LEU A 56 -14.17 6.45 4.04
CA LEU A 56 -13.47 6.10 5.28
C LEU A 56 -13.15 4.60 5.39
N ARG A 57 -13.98 3.72 4.82
CA ARG A 57 -13.64 2.30 4.72
C ARG A 57 -12.41 2.04 3.82
N VAL A 58 -12.19 2.85 2.79
CA VAL A 58 -10.95 2.77 1.99
C VAL A 58 -9.75 3.25 2.81
N PHE A 59 -9.93 4.27 3.65
CA PHE A 59 -8.89 4.70 4.59
C PHE A 59 -8.52 3.57 5.57
N ASP A 60 -9.51 2.90 6.17
CA ASP A 60 -9.28 1.73 7.03
C ASP A 60 -8.56 0.62 6.26
N TRP A 61 -8.93 0.39 5.00
CA TRP A 61 -8.28 -0.59 4.13
C TRP A 61 -6.80 -0.28 3.84
N VAL A 62 -6.44 1.00 3.74
CA VAL A 62 -5.04 1.43 3.58
C VAL A 62 -4.25 1.22 4.89
N ILE A 63 -4.86 1.46 6.04
CA ILE A 63 -4.27 1.16 7.35
C ILE A 63 -4.04 -0.36 7.50
N ASP A 64 -5.07 -1.16 7.22
CA ASP A 64 -5.02 -2.62 7.29
C ASP A 64 -3.97 -3.21 6.35
N ALA A 65 -3.76 -2.56 5.20
CA ALA A 65 -2.73 -2.94 4.24
C ALA A 65 -1.30 -2.66 4.72
N GLY A 66 -1.09 -1.80 5.73
CA GLY A 66 0.22 -1.57 6.33
C GLY A 66 0.51 -0.12 6.74
N PHE A 67 -0.31 0.86 6.36
CA PHE A 67 -0.07 2.28 6.68
C PHE A 67 -0.56 2.66 8.08
N ARG A 68 -0.03 2.00 9.12
CA ARG A 68 -0.50 2.11 10.49
C ARG A 68 -0.19 3.45 11.14
N LEU A 69 0.81 4.20 10.67
CA LEU A 69 1.13 5.53 11.20
C LEU A 69 -0.09 6.47 11.17
N LEU A 70 -1.00 6.29 10.21
CA LEU A 70 -2.25 7.04 10.11
C LEU A 70 -3.18 6.88 11.34
N ASN A 71 -3.03 5.81 12.13
CA ASN A 71 -3.76 5.61 13.39
C ASN A 71 -3.32 6.56 14.52
N LEU A 72 -2.11 7.12 14.41
CA LEU A 72 -1.50 7.96 15.43
C LEU A 72 -1.50 9.44 15.05
N LEU A 73 -1.64 9.74 13.76
CA LEU A 73 -1.58 11.11 13.27
C LEU A 73 -2.91 11.85 13.50
N PRO A 74 -2.85 13.11 13.96
CA PRO A 74 -4.04 13.90 14.16
C PRO A 74 -4.75 14.17 12.83
N ARG A 75 -6.08 14.09 12.83
CA ARG A 75 -6.92 14.48 11.69
C ARG A 75 -6.67 13.71 10.38
N SER A 76 -6.04 12.54 10.41
CA SER A 76 -5.79 11.73 9.20
C SER A 76 -7.04 11.42 8.39
N ASN A 77 -8.19 11.20 9.03
CA ASN A 77 -9.48 11.05 8.36
C ASN A 77 -9.88 12.29 7.55
N GLU A 78 -9.62 13.48 8.05
CA GLU A 78 -9.95 14.73 7.36
C GLU A 78 -9.01 14.95 6.17
N HIS A 79 -7.71 14.70 6.37
CA HIS A 79 -6.72 14.75 5.28
C HIS A 79 -7.06 13.74 4.17
N PHE A 80 -7.47 12.53 4.53
CA PHE A 80 -7.91 11.52 3.57
C PHE A 80 -9.15 11.95 2.80
N LEU A 81 -10.17 12.48 3.48
CA LEU A 81 -11.39 12.94 2.81
C LEU A 81 -11.12 14.12 1.86
N ALA A 82 -10.22 15.04 2.23
CA ALA A 82 -9.77 16.11 1.35
C ALA A 82 -9.03 15.57 0.12
N LEU A 83 -8.15 14.58 0.29
CA LEU A 83 -7.49 13.90 -0.84
C LEU A 83 -8.51 13.26 -1.79
N ALA A 84 -9.53 12.60 -1.25
CA ALA A 84 -10.55 11.92 -2.04
C ALA A 84 -11.39 12.87 -2.92
N GLU A 85 -11.41 14.17 -2.62
CA GLU A 85 -12.04 15.16 -3.49
C GLU A 85 -11.23 15.43 -4.77
N HIS A 86 -9.96 15.03 -4.82
CA HIS A 86 -9.04 15.37 -5.91
C HIS A 86 -8.35 14.14 -6.50
N SER A 87 -8.62 12.94 -6.00
CA SER A 87 -7.98 11.72 -6.45
C SER A 87 -8.90 10.52 -6.36
N ASP A 88 -8.86 9.69 -7.39
CA ASP A 88 -9.52 8.39 -7.37
C ASP A 88 -8.89 7.45 -6.35
N LEU A 89 -9.72 6.62 -5.72
CA LEU A 89 -9.38 5.78 -4.57
C LEU A 89 -9.29 4.28 -4.91
N GLN A 90 -8.99 3.94 -6.16
CA GLN A 90 -9.09 2.56 -6.65
C GLN A 90 -7.88 1.67 -6.29
N ASN A 91 -6.73 2.26 -5.95
CA ASN A 91 -5.48 1.54 -5.70
C ASN A 91 -4.88 2.01 -4.36
N LYS A 92 -4.70 1.09 -3.40
CA LYS A 92 -4.27 1.45 -2.03
C LYS A 92 -2.89 2.07 -2.01
N TYR A 93 -1.96 1.50 -2.77
CA TYR A 93 -0.61 2.03 -2.88
C TYR A 93 -0.61 3.47 -3.44
N ALA A 94 -1.35 3.72 -4.51
CA ALA A 94 -1.48 5.05 -5.09
C ALA A 94 -2.12 6.05 -4.11
N VAL A 95 -3.13 5.60 -3.35
CA VAL A 95 -3.75 6.38 -2.28
C VAL A 95 -2.73 6.70 -1.18
N ALA A 96 -2.00 5.71 -0.67
CA ALA A 96 -0.98 5.88 0.36
C ALA A 96 0.12 6.87 -0.07
N ARG A 97 0.61 6.74 -1.32
CA ARG A 97 1.62 7.63 -1.92
C ARG A 97 1.16 9.08 -2.05
N LYS A 98 -0.13 9.33 -2.28
CA LYS A 98 -0.70 10.68 -2.37
C LYS A 98 -1.09 11.26 -1.00
N LEU A 99 -1.57 10.39 -0.10
CA LEU A 99 -2.02 10.78 1.24
C LEU A 99 -0.87 11.27 2.10
N TRP A 100 0.30 10.63 2.02
CA TRP A 100 1.44 10.99 2.87
C TRP A 100 1.93 12.42 2.65
N PRO A 101 2.23 12.88 1.43
CA PRO A 101 2.61 14.28 1.18
C PRO A 101 1.59 15.28 1.73
N SER A 102 0.30 15.03 1.48
CA SER A 102 -0.78 15.90 1.96
C SER A 102 -0.90 15.93 3.48
N THR A 103 -0.73 14.78 4.14
CA THR A 103 -0.75 14.70 5.62
C THR A 103 0.46 15.41 6.20
N ARG A 104 1.65 15.16 5.64
CA ARG A 104 2.93 15.73 6.08
C ARG A 104 2.96 17.25 6.03
N GLU A 105 2.45 17.86 4.95
CA GLU A 105 2.44 19.33 4.78
C GLU A 105 1.67 20.06 5.90
N ASN A 106 0.79 19.35 6.60
CA ASN A 106 -0.04 19.89 7.68
C ASN A 106 0.47 19.55 9.09
N LEU A 107 1.65 18.91 9.23
CA LEU A 107 2.25 18.61 10.52
C LEU A 107 3.17 19.75 10.97
N GLU A 108 2.80 20.44 12.06
CA GLU A 108 3.55 21.58 12.60
C GLU A 108 4.99 21.22 13.02
N ASP A 109 5.20 20.01 13.54
CA ASP A 109 6.49 19.48 13.98
C ASP A 109 6.90 18.25 13.15
N PHE A 110 7.09 18.43 11.85
CA PHE A 110 7.49 17.33 10.98
C PHE A 110 8.92 16.86 11.26
N GLU A 111 9.05 15.66 11.82
CA GLU A 111 10.34 15.01 12.08
C GLU A 111 10.72 14.04 10.95
N GLY A 112 11.97 14.05 10.51
CA GLY A 112 12.44 13.24 9.38
C GLY A 112 12.24 11.72 9.56
N TRP A 113 12.20 11.23 10.80
CA TRP A 113 11.93 9.82 11.09
C TRP A 113 10.48 9.43 10.77
N LEU A 114 9.51 10.34 10.90
CA LEU A 114 8.12 10.09 10.48
C LEU A 114 8.07 9.83 8.97
N ASN A 115 8.89 10.54 8.18
CA ASN A 115 9.06 10.23 6.78
C ASN A 115 9.59 8.82 6.56
N ALA A 116 10.65 8.44 7.29
CA ALA A 116 11.26 7.13 7.12
C ALA A 116 10.27 5.98 7.44
N VAL A 117 9.49 6.14 8.51
CA VAL A 117 8.42 5.19 8.86
C VAL A 117 7.34 5.16 7.80
N ALA A 118 6.80 6.32 7.40
CA ALA A 118 5.76 6.39 6.38
C ALA A 118 6.20 5.80 5.03
N GLU A 119 7.41 6.11 4.57
CA GLU A 119 7.96 5.56 3.33
C GLU A 119 8.08 4.02 3.39
N THR A 120 8.48 3.50 4.56
CA THR A 120 8.55 2.05 4.79
C THR A 120 7.15 1.42 4.78
N GLU A 121 6.19 2.01 5.49
CA GLU A 121 4.82 1.50 5.52
C GLU A 121 4.12 1.58 4.16
N ILE A 122 4.41 2.60 3.36
CA ILE A 122 3.92 2.70 1.98
C ILE A 122 4.49 1.55 1.12
N LEU A 123 5.76 1.17 1.31
CA LEU A 123 6.32 -0.04 0.66
C LEU A 123 5.60 -1.30 1.14
N LEU A 124 5.29 -1.42 2.43
CA LEU A 124 4.51 -2.56 2.95
C LEU A 124 3.11 -2.66 2.35
N VAL A 125 2.44 -1.52 2.13
CA VAL A 125 1.15 -1.48 1.40
C VAL A 125 1.34 -2.01 -0.03
N GLU A 126 2.42 -1.59 -0.70
CA GLU A 126 2.71 -2.00 -2.06
C GLU A 126 3.04 -3.49 -2.21
N LEU A 127 3.69 -4.10 -1.23
CA LEU A 127 3.99 -5.55 -1.24
C LEU A 127 2.72 -6.41 -1.32
N ARG A 128 1.59 -5.86 -0.88
CA ARG A 128 0.28 -6.53 -0.86
C ARG A 128 -0.56 -6.24 -2.10
N GLU A 129 -0.06 -5.44 -3.03
CA GLU A 129 -0.70 -5.27 -4.33
C GLU A 129 -0.42 -6.51 -5.19
N PRO A 130 -1.41 -7.02 -5.93
CA PRO A 130 -1.21 -8.21 -6.75
C PRO A 130 -0.35 -7.90 -7.98
N TRP A 131 0.66 -8.73 -8.24
CA TRP A 131 1.47 -8.64 -9.45
C TRP A 131 1.32 -9.87 -10.35
N PRO A 132 1.50 -9.71 -11.67
CA PRO A 132 1.51 -10.84 -12.60
C PRO A 132 2.57 -11.87 -12.20
N PRO A 133 2.32 -13.17 -12.43
CA PRO A 133 3.29 -14.21 -12.13
C PRO A 133 4.59 -14.01 -12.92
N ALA A 134 5.72 -14.25 -12.26
CA ALA A 134 7.03 -14.24 -12.90
C ALA A 134 7.21 -15.47 -13.79
N ASN A 135 7.78 -15.27 -14.98
CA ASN A 135 8.22 -16.38 -15.84
C ASN A 135 9.58 -16.87 -15.37
N SER A 136 9.65 -17.87 -14.49
CA SER A 136 10.92 -18.32 -13.92
C SER A 136 11.92 -18.79 -15.00
N PRO A 137 13.22 -18.46 -14.87
CA PRO A 137 14.25 -19.02 -15.75
C PRO A 137 14.48 -20.51 -15.48
N GLU A 138 14.71 -21.30 -16.54
CA GLU A 138 14.80 -22.77 -16.48
C GLU A 138 16.18 -23.28 -16.95
N SER A 139 16.89 -22.50 -17.77
CA SER A 139 18.20 -22.86 -18.34
C SER A 139 19.30 -21.90 -17.94
N VAL A 140 20.52 -22.40 -17.84
CA VAL A 140 21.73 -21.58 -17.59
C VAL A 140 21.99 -20.54 -18.70
N SER A 141 21.44 -20.75 -19.89
CA SER A 141 21.52 -19.84 -21.04
C SER A 141 20.42 -18.80 -21.08
N ASP A 142 19.40 -18.89 -20.22
CA ASP A 142 18.28 -17.96 -20.22
C ASP A 142 18.77 -16.56 -19.85
N ILE A 143 18.30 -15.56 -20.59
CA ILE A 143 18.49 -14.16 -20.24
C ILE A 143 17.54 -13.84 -19.09
N VAL A 144 18.08 -13.33 -17.99
CA VAL A 144 17.34 -12.97 -16.78
C VAL A 144 17.19 -11.47 -16.65
N VAL A 145 16.01 -11.06 -16.22
CA VAL A 145 15.67 -9.69 -15.85
C VAL A 145 14.96 -9.68 -14.50
N PRO A 146 14.94 -8.56 -13.77
CA PRO A 146 14.09 -8.43 -12.59
C PRO A 146 12.62 -8.68 -12.98
N SER A 147 11.90 -9.43 -12.15
CA SER A 147 10.47 -9.68 -12.37
C SER A 147 9.65 -8.39 -12.26
N ALA A 148 8.41 -8.42 -12.76
CA ALA A 148 7.53 -7.26 -12.74
C ALA A 148 7.39 -6.70 -11.31
N GLY A 149 7.68 -5.41 -11.15
CA GLY A 149 7.61 -4.70 -9.87
C GLY A 149 8.84 -4.85 -8.96
N VAL A 150 9.74 -5.81 -9.23
CA VAL A 150 10.99 -5.97 -8.48
C VAL A 150 11.91 -4.79 -8.71
N ARG A 151 12.43 -4.20 -7.63
CA ARG A 151 13.34 -3.06 -7.71
C ARG A 151 14.18 -2.85 -6.46
N LEU A 152 15.24 -2.08 -6.62
CA LEU A 152 16.05 -1.58 -5.51
C LEU A 152 15.30 -0.45 -4.80
N VAL A 153 15.24 -0.53 -3.48
CA VAL A 153 14.67 0.48 -2.59
C VAL A 153 15.65 0.76 -1.46
N GLN A 154 15.40 1.83 -0.72
CA GLN A 154 16.15 2.15 0.49
C GLN A 154 15.19 2.16 1.67
N ILE A 155 15.54 1.42 2.72
CA ILE A 155 14.80 1.35 3.96
C ILE A 155 15.76 1.48 5.14
N ASP A 156 15.29 2.09 6.23
CA ASP A 156 15.98 1.98 7.51
C ASP A 156 15.40 0.78 8.26
N PRO A 157 16.17 -0.27 8.59
CA PRO A 157 15.61 -1.45 9.27
C PRO A 157 14.87 -1.13 10.58
N SER A 158 15.24 -0.06 11.29
CA SER A 158 14.56 0.34 12.53
C SER A 158 13.12 0.80 12.31
N THR A 159 12.75 1.24 11.10
CA THR A 159 11.37 1.64 10.79
C THR A 159 10.44 0.43 10.71
N LEU A 160 10.95 -0.75 10.32
CA LEU A 160 10.18 -2.01 10.33
C LEU A 160 9.87 -2.44 11.77
N ASP A 161 10.86 -2.39 12.66
CA ASP A 161 10.67 -2.68 14.09
C ASP A 161 9.66 -1.73 14.73
N LEU A 162 9.70 -0.46 14.34
CA LEU A 162 8.74 0.54 14.80
C LEU A 162 7.34 0.29 14.24
N HIS A 163 7.20 -0.02 12.94
CA HIS A 163 5.93 -0.38 12.33
C HIS A 163 5.21 -1.48 13.11
N HIS A 164 5.93 -2.54 13.49
CA HIS A 164 5.36 -3.64 14.28
C HIS A 164 4.84 -3.21 15.66
N SER A 165 5.33 -2.09 16.19
CA SER A 165 4.83 -1.54 17.46
C SER A 165 3.72 -0.51 17.32
N ILE A 166 3.43 -0.04 16.09
CA ILE A 166 2.33 0.89 15.86
C ILE A 166 1.00 0.11 15.98
N PRO A 167 0.03 0.61 16.76
CA PRO A 167 -1.29 0.01 16.89
C PRO A 167 -2.00 -0.19 15.54
N GLU A 168 -2.68 -1.32 15.41
CA GLU A 168 -3.48 -1.67 14.21
C GLU A 168 -4.74 -0.82 14.08
N PHE A 169 -5.20 -0.24 15.18
CA PHE A 169 -6.43 0.55 15.24
C PHE A 169 -6.14 1.97 15.70
N SER A 170 -6.99 2.90 15.29
CA SER A 170 -6.90 4.31 15.68
C SER A 170 -7.07 4.47 17.19
N LEU A 171 -6.16 5.23 17.81
CA LEU A 171 -6.21 5.54 19.22
C LEU A 171 -6.93 6.88 19.48
N PRO A 172 -7.55 7.06 20.66
CA PRO A 172 -7.97 8.38 21.12
C PRO A 172 -6.80 9.37 21.11
N ALA A 173 -7.04 10.63 20.73
CA ALA A 173 -5.99 11.63 20.46
C ALA A 173 -4.91 11.76 21.55
N ARG A 174 -5.30 11.71 22.83
CA ARG A 174 -4.34 11.77 23.95
C ARG A 174 -3.41 10.54 23.99
N LEU A 175 -3.93 9.36 23.71
CA LEU A 175 -3.15 8.12 23.67
C LEU A 175 -2.30 8.05 22.40
N ALA A 176 -2.84 8.50 21.26
CA ALA A 176 -2.10 8.61 20.01
C ALA A 176 -0.86 9.50 20.16
N ALA A 177 -1.00 10.68 20.79
CA ALA A 177 0.12 11.59 21.03
C ALA A 177 1.19 10.98 21.97
N ALA A 178 0.76 10.27 23.01
CA ALA A 178 1.67 9.57 23.91
C ALA A 178 2.43 8.44 23.20
N GLU A 179 1.74 7.68 22.34
CA GLU A 179 2.36 6.61 21.55
C GLU A 179 3.35 7.17 20.54
N LEU A 180 2.99 8.25 19.83
CA LEU A 180 3.89 8.95 18.92
C LEU A 180 5.16 9.45 19.63
N SER A 181 5.01 9.97 20.84
CA SER A 181 6.14 10.39 21.69
C SER A 181 7.00 9.20 22.12
N SER A 182 6.39 8.05 22.42
CA SER A 182 7.08 6.80 22.77
C SER A 182 7.87 6.24 21.59
N LEU A 183 7.28 6.23 20.39
CA LEU A 183 7.95 5.82 19.15
C LEU A 183 9.15 6.70 18.85
N ARG A 184 9.02 8.02 19.03
CA ARG A 184 10.13 8.97 18.88
C ARG A 184 11.31 8.63 19.80
N LEU A 185 11.06 8.27 21.06
CA LEU A 185 12.12 7.89 22.01
C LEU A 185 12.81 6.57 21.65
N ARG A 186 12.15 5.71 20.87
CA ARG A 186 12.70 4.43 20.38
C ARG A 186 13.45 4.59 19.07
N PHE A 187 13.23 5.67 18.33
CA PHE A 187 14.06 6.01 17.18
C PHE A 187 15.47 6.40 17.67
N PRO A 188 16.56 5.91 17.06
CA PRO A 188 17.89 6.36 17.44
C PRO A 188 17.99 7.89 17.36
N GLU A 189 18.74 8.54 18.26
CA GLU A 189 18.98 9.99 18.22
C GLU A 189 19.66 10.46 16.92
N ARG A 190 20.12 9.52 16.10
CA ARG A 190 20.75 9.75 14.80
C ARG A 190 19.72 9.66 13.69
N SER A 191 19.91 10.46 12.65
CA SER A 191 19.08 10.41 11.45
C SER A 191 18.96 8.98 10.89
N PRO A 192 17.81 8.64 10.28
CA PRO A 192 17.59 7.33 9.67
C PRO A 192 18.77 6.92 8.76
N VAL A 193 19.23 5.68 8.89
CA VAL A 193 20.30 5.13 8.07
C VAL A 193 19.67 4.24 7.02
N SER A 194 19.45 4.81 5.84
CA SER A 194 18.98 4.09 4.66
C SER A 194 19.97 2.99 4.27
N GLN A 195 19.46 1.76 4.15
CA GLN A 195 20.18 0.59 3.67
C GLN A 195 19.49 0.09 2.40
N ASP A 196 20.29 -0.44 1.46
CA ASP A 196 19.76 -0.97 0.23
C ASP A 196 18.99 -2.26 0.49
N ALA A 197 17.79 -2.33 -0.07
CA ALA A 197 16.93 -3.47 -0.01
C ALA A 197 16.37 -3.80 -1.39
N LEU A 198 16.07 -5.08 -1.60
CA LEU A 198 15.33 -5.56 -2.74
C LEU A 198 13.85 -5.62 -2.36
N PHE A 199 13.04 -4.86 -3.09
CA PHE A 199 11.59 -4.99 -3.06
C PHE A 199 11.21 -6.10 -4.04
N VAL A 200 10.54 -7.14 -3.54
CA VAL A 200 10.04 -8.27 -4.33
C VAL A 200 8.53 -8.37 -4.06
N PRO A 201 7.66 -8.00 -5.00
CA PRO A 201 6.23 -8.12 -4.79
C PRO A 201 5.77 -9.59 -4.75
N GLY A 202 4.63 -9.85 -4.10
CA GLY A 202 3.96 -11.15 -4.21
C GLY A 202 3.46 -11.38 -5.64
N SER A 203 3.60 -12.60 -6.16
CA SER A 203 3.24 -12.93 -7.54
C SER A 203 2.46 -14.25 -7.62
N GLY A 204 1.45 -14.28 -8.51
CA GLY A 204 0.64 -15.48 -8.73
C GLY A 204 -0.13 -15.92 -7.48
N ASP A 205 0.03 -17.19 -7.10
CA ASP A 205 -0.65 -17.81 -5.95
C ASP A 205 0.06 -17.56 -4.61
N GLU A 206 1.25 -16.95 -4.62
CA GLU A 206 1.97 -16.52 -3.40
C GLU A 206 1.62 -15.06 -3.08
N PRO A 207 0.80 -14.80 -2.04
CA PRO A 207 0.30 -13.46 -1.77
C PRO A 207 1.31 -12.58 -1.02
N GLU A 208 2.42 -13.14 -0.53
CA GLU A 208 3.37 -12.45 0.33
C GLU A 208 4.56 -11.91 -0.46
N GLY A 209 4.69 -10.59 -0.53
CA GLY A 209 5.91 -9.93 -1.01
C GLY A 209 6.99 -9.84 0.08
N PHE A 210 8.22 -9.56 -0.35
CA PHE A 210 9.40 -9.48 0.50
C PHE A 210 10.09 -8.12 0.38
N LEU A 211 10.57 -7.61 1.51
CA LEU A 211 11.62 -6.60 1.59
C LEU A 211 12.87 -7.28 2.13
N VAL A 212 13.88 -7.46 1.27
CA VAL A 212 15.12 -8.16 1.65
C VAL A 212 16.25 -7.16 1.71
N GLN A 213 16.91 -7.07 2.86
CA GLN A 213 18.16 -6.32 2.96
C GLN A 213 19.24 -7.02 2.12
N ILE A 214 19.94 -6.27 1.28
CA ILE A 214 20.93 -6.83 0.36
C ILE A 214 22.30 -6.18 0.50
N GLU A 215 23.33 -6.92 0.15
CA GLU A 215 24.71 -6.44 0.13
C GLU A 215 25.08 -5.78 -1.20
N GLY A 216 26.15 -4.97 -1.21
CA GLY A 216 26.56 -4.18 -2.37
C GLY A 216 26.86 -4.98 -3.64
N VAL A 217 27.28 -6.25 -3.52
CA VAL A 217 27.49 -7.13 -4.69
C VAL A 217 26.17 -7.42 -5.39
N LEU A 218 25.11 -7.72 -4.63
CA LEU A 218 23.79 -7.98 -5.17
C LEU A 218 23.14 -6.70 -5.72
N VAL A 219 23.31 -5.56 -5.04
CA VAL A 219 22.90 -4.24 -5.57
C VAL A 219 23.51 -4.01 -6.96
N SER A 220 24.83 -4.19 -7.09
CA SER A 220 25.54 -4.00 -8.35
C SER A 220 25.07 -4.95 -9.45
N ALA A 221 24.76 -6.20 -9.10
CA ALA A 221 24.27 -7.20 -10.04
C ALA A 221 22.86 -6.85 -10.56
N VAL A 222 21.94 -6.48 -9.65
CA VAL A 222 20.58 -6.07 -10.02
C VAL A 222 20.61 -4.80 -10.87
N SER A 223 21.40 -3.79 -10.49
CA SER A 223 21.58 -2.58 -11.31
C SER A 223 22.15 -2.89 -12.71
N ALA A 224 23.12 -3.81 -12.81
CA ALA A 224 23.66 -4.21 -14.10
C ALA A 224 22.60 -4.88 -14.99
N MET A 225 21.76 -5.75 -14.43
CA MET A 225 20.68 -6.41 -15.18
C MET A 225 19.63 -5.43 -15.72
N MET A 226 19.45 -4.26 -15.08
CA MET A 226 18.54 -3.22 -15.61
C MET A 226 19.07 -2.51 -16.86
N HIS A 227 20.35 -2.72 -17.20
CA HIS A 227 21.02 -2.01 -18.29
C HIS A 227 21.68 -2.95 -19.31
N GLN A 228 21.82 -4.23 -18.99
CA GLN A 228 22.53 -5.20 -19.80
C GLN A 228 21.88 -6.58 -19.68
N ASP A 229 21.64 -7.22 -20.83
CA ASP A 229 21.24 -8.62 -20.90
C ASP A 229 22.28 -9.51 -20.21
N MET A 230 21.82 -10.31 -19.26
CA MET A 230 22.65 -11.20 -18.46
C MET A 230 22.05 -12.60 -18.47
N THR A 231 22.86 -13.63 -18.70
CA THR A 231 22.39 -15.01 -18.59
C THR A 231 22.39 -15.50 -17.14
N VAL A 232 21.62 -16.54 -16.84
CA VAL A 232 21.65 -17.24 -15.55
C VAL A 232 23.08 -17.63 -15.16
N ALA A 233 23.89 -18.16 -16.09
CA ALA A 233 25.28 -18.51 -15.83
C ALA A 233 26.12 -17.29 -15.43
N GLN A 234 25.99 -16.17 -16.16
CA GLN A 234 26.73 -14.94 -15.86
C GLN A 234 26.33 -14.33 -14.52
N LEU A 235 25.04 -14.37 -14.18
CA LEU A 235 24.56 -13.89 -12.89
C LEU A 235 25.10 -14.77 -11.76
N ARG A 236 25.03 -16.10 -11.91
CA ARG A 236 25.58 -17.07 -10.95
C ARG A 236 27.05 -16.80 -10.64
N ASP A 237 27.85 -16.55 -11.67
CA ASP A 237 29.29 -16.31 -11.50
C ASP A 237 29.59 -15.01 -10.73
N ARG A 238 28.63 -14.07 -10.67
CA ARG A 238 28.74 -12.80 -9.94
C ARG A 238 28.27 -12.86 -8.49
N ILE A 239 27.11 -13.48 -8.24
CA ILE A 239 26.45 -13.47 -6.93
C ILE A 239 26.53 -14.80 -6.18
N GLY A 240 27.02 -15.86 -6.84
CA GLY A 240 27.06 -17.21 -6.31
C GLY A 240 25.77 -17.99 -6.53
N SER A 241 25.87 -19.32 -6.49
CA SER A 241 24.74 -20.23 -6.75
C SER A 241 23.62 -20.13 -5.71
N ASP A 242 23.97 -19.96 -4.43
CA ASP A 242 22.98 -19.95 -3.36
C ASP A 242 22.11 -18.69 -3.40
N VAL A 243 22.73 -17.52 -3.62
CA VAL A 243 21.99 -16.26 -3.77
C VAL A 243 21.10 -16.29 -5.01
N LEU A 244 21.61 -16.81 -6.13
CA LEU A 244 20.81 -16.98 -7.35
C LEU A 244 19.60 -17.90 -7.12
N ALA A 245 19.80 -19.05 -6.46
CA ALA A 245 18.72 -19.98 -6.16
C ALA A 245 17.62 -19.31 -5.33
N ASN A 246 18.00 -18.54 -4.30
CA ASN A 246 17.07 -17.79 -3.47
C ASN A 246 16.29 -16.74 -4.29
N LEU A 247 16.95 -15.98 -5.17
CA LEU A 247 16.28 -14.98 -6.00
C LEU A 247 15.28 -15.61 -6.98
N ILE A 248 15.60 -16.78 -7.55
CA ILE A 248 14.66 -17.52 -8.41
C ILE A 248 13.48 -18.03 -7.58
N GLN A 249 13.75 -18.61 -6.40
CA GLN A 249 12.72 -19.13 -5.51
C GLN A 249 11.75 -18.04 -5.05
N MET A 250 12.26 -16.84 -4.76
CA MET A 250 11.46 -15.68 -4.37
C MET A 250 10.68 -15.04 -5.53
N GLY A 251 10.83 -15.53 -6.77
CA GLY A 251 10.23 -14.89 -7.93
C GLY A 251 10.82 -13.51 -8.25
N ALA A 252 12.02 -13.19 -7.76
CA ALA A 252 12.66 -11.91 -8.02
C ALA A 252 13.21 -11.79 -9.45
N LEU A 253 13.40 -12.93 -10.14
CA LEU A 253 13.99 -13.03 -11.46
C LEU A 253 13.03 -13.70 -12.44
N SER A 254 12.92 -13.12 -13.63
CA SER A 254 12.15 -13.68 -14.74
C SER A 254 13.03 -13.85 -15.98
N ARG A 255 12.70 -14.85 -16.79
CA ARG A 255 13.23 -15.02 -18.13
C ARG A 255 12.71 -13.91 -19.05
N TRP A 256 13.60 -13.31 -19.82
CA TRP A 256 13.23 -12.39 -20.89
C TRP A 256 12.46 -13.14 -21.99
N ILE A 257 11.27 -12.64 -22.35
CA ILE A 257 10.46 -13.18 -23.46
C ILE A 257 10.35 -12.06 -24.50
N SER A 258 10.90 -12.30 -25.69
CA SER A 258 10.88 -11.40 -26.85
C SER A 258 9.52 -11.35 -27.54
#